data_AF-A0A964LAW2-F1
#
_entry.id   AF-A0A964LAW2-F1
#
_cell.length_a   1.000
_cell.length_b   1.000
_cell.length_c   1.000
_cell.angle_alpha   90.00
_cell.angle_beta   90.00
_cell.angle_gamma   90.00
#
_symmetry.space_group_name_H-M   'P 1'
#
loop_
_entity.id
_entity.type
_entity.pdbx_description
1 polymer ?
#
loop_
_entity_poly.entity_id
_entity_poly.type
_entity_poly.pdbx_seq_one_letter_code
_entity_poly.pdbx_strand_id
1 'polypeptide(L)'
;MTRIHLCLTLLVLVFAGCVDSVDSVFREYRNSNNEAVDAMMMVTSESQADGLTARIFKPMGDRYDRIDKKLSILVINRTKKEIITETFESEGVHMYLTELEINRERFALEMTRLRDLHQQLIDAEVKELKRKGEANPQVDPQKLIPKLDDLVNKADTLKKLKDQLGTNTDLMKLMNQFGMWKMDGFAEQVIAFKKRREMYEPKKPIVLVRP
;
A
#
# COMPACT_ATOMS: atom_id res chain seq x y z
N MET A 1 38.64 30.73 -17.43
CA MET A 1 37.35 30.78 -16.69
C MET A 1 36.36 29.68 -17.15
N THR A 2 36.82 28.49 -17.53
CA THR A 2 35.96 27.45 -18.15
C THR A 2 35.72 26.22 -17.26
N ARG A 3 36.60 25.93 -16.28
CA ARG A 3 36.47 24.75 -15.41
C ARG A 3 35.42 24.88 -14.31
N ILE A 4 35.23 26.09 -13.76
CA ILE A 4 34.23 26.36 -12.71
C ILE A 4 32.81 26.27 -13.26
N HIS A 5 32.59 26.74 -14.49
CA HIS A 5 31.28 26.66 -15.15
C HIS A 5 30.91 25.22 -15.54
N LEU A 6 31.89 24.38 -15.89
CA LEU A 6 31.68 22.95 -16.18
C LEU A 6 31.33 22.16 -14.91
N CYS A 7 31.97 22.46 -13.77
CA CYS A 7 31.61 21.84 -12.48
C CYS A 7 30.23 22.27 -11.98
N LEU A 8 29.84 23.53 -12.17
CA LEU A 8 28.51 24.03 -11.80
C LEU A 8 27.41 23.44 -12.69
N THR A 9 27.65 23.28 -14.00
CA THR A 9 26.68 22.63 -14.89
C THR A 9 26.55 21.13 -14.62
N LEU A 10 27.65 20.43 -14.31
CA LEU A 10 27.59 19.03 -13.86
C LEU A 10 26.90 18.88 -12.50
N LEU A 11 27.09 19.81 -11.56
CA LEU A 11 26.35 19.80 -10.30
C LEU A 11 24.84 20.00 -10.51
N VAL A 12 24.47 20.95 -11.37
CA VAL A 12 23.05 21.21 -11.71
C VAL A 12 22.43 20.03 -12.47
N LEU A 13 23.19 19.32 -13.32
CA LEU A 13 22.74 18.10 -14.00
C LEU A 13 22.66 16.87 -13.08
N VAL A 14 23.49 16.78 -12.04
CA VAL A 14 23.39 15.72 -11.01
C VAL A 14 22.25 15.99 -10.03
N PHE A 15 21.88 17.26 -9.81
CA PHE A 15 20.65 17.64 -9.08
C PHE A 15 19.38 17.60 -9.94
N ALA A 16 19.50 17.53 -11.27
CA ALA A 16 18.45 17.03 -12.16
C ALA A 16 18.38 15.49 -12.07
N GLY A 17 18.40 14.94 -10.85
CA GLY A 17 17.92 13.59 -10.62
C GLY A 17 16.51 13.51 -11.17
N CYS A 18 16.17 12.40 -11.84
CA CYS A 18 14.85 12.12 -12.38
C CYS A 18 13.79 12.76 -11.50
N VAL A 19 13.20 13.87 -11.95
CA VAL A 19 12.17 14.55 -11.17
C VAL A 19 11.04 13.54 -11.08
N ASP A 20 10.76 13.06 -9.87
CA ASP A 20 9.68 12.11 -9.64
C ASP A 20 8.42 12.68 -10.29
N SER A 21 7.77 11.89 -11.13
CA SER A 21 6.52 12.24 -11.77
C SER A 21 5.37 11.70 -10.94
N VAL A 22 4.18 12.24 -11.19
CA VAL A 22 2.93 11.68 -10.66
C VAL A 22 2.93 10.17 -10.91
N ASP A 23 3.12 9.72 -12.15
CA ASP A 23 3.16 8.29 -12.49
C ASP A 23 4.21 7.48 -11.71
N SER A 24 5.42 8.02 -11.48
CA SER A 24 6.45 7.27 -10.75
C SER A 24 6.06 7.03 -9.29
N VAL A 25 5.54 8.06 -8.64
CA VAL A 25 5.06 7.99 -7.25
C VAL A 25 3.88 7.01 -7.13
N PHE A 26 2.89 7.08 -8.03
CA PHE A 26 1.73 6.18 -7.97
C PHE A 26 2.08 4.73 -8.28
N ARG A 27 3.04 4.50 -9.18
CA ARG A 27 3.56 3.15 -9.42
C ARG A 27 4.23 2.57 -8.17
N GLU A 28 4.95 3.38 -7.39
CA GLU A 28 5.57 2.91 -6.15
C GLU A 28 4.55 2.56 -5.07
N TYR A 29 3.47 3.34 -4.91
CA TYR A 29 2.36 2.96 -4.02
C TYR A 29 1.71 1.66 -4.47
N ARG A 30 1.38 1.52 -5.76
CA ARG A 30 0.81 0.30 -6.34
C ARG A 30 1.66 -0.93 -6.04
N ASN A 31 2.95 -0.85 -6.35
CA ASN A 31 3.89 -1.94 -6.14
C ASN A 31 3.97 -2.32 -4.65
N SER A 32 4.03 -1.32 -3.76
CA SER A 32 4.10 -1.57 -2.32
C SER A 32 2.81 -2.22 -1.78
N ASN A 33 1.64 -1.76 -2.23
CA ASN A 33 0.35 -2.34 -1.86
C ASN A 33 0.24 -3.80 -2.34
N ASN A 34 0.58 -4.05 -3.61
CA ASN A 34 0.53 -5.39 -4.21
C ASN A 34 1.49 -6.34 -3.50
N GLU A 35 2.75 -5.94 -3.31
CA GLU A 35 3.76 -6.78 -2.64
C GLU A 35 3.34 -7.17 -1.22
N ALA A 36 2.76 -6.23 -0.47
CA ALA A 36 2.35 -6.48 0.90
C ALA A 36 1.14 -7.43 0.97
N VAL A 37 0.14 -7.24 0.11
CA VAL A 37 -1.01 -8.15 0.02
C VAL A 37 -0.58 -9.54 -0.47
N ASP A 38 0.31 -9.61 -1.47
CA ASP A 38 0.88 -10.87 -1.95
C ASP A 38 1.67 -11.59 -0.85
N ALA A 39 2.43 -10.85 -0.05
CA ALA A 39 3.13 -11.40 1.10
C ALA A 39 2.14 -11.98 2.13
N MET A 40 1.00 -11.32 2.36
CA MET A 40 -0.04 -11.90 3.22
C MET A 40 -0.53 -13.23 2.67
N MET A 41 -0.75 -13.35 1.36
CA MET A 41 -1.16 -14.61 0.72
C MET A 41 -0.13 -15.74 0.92
N MET A 42 1.16 -15.41 0.98
CA MET A 42 2.24 -16.39 1.14
C MET A 42 2.39 -16.93 2.56
N VAL A 43 1.78 -16.30 3.57
CA VAL A 43 1.86 -16.78 4.97
C VAL A 43 0.99 -18.03 5.14
N THR A 44 1.62 -19.20 5.25
CA THR A 44 0.96 -20.49 5.53
C THR A 44 1.42 -21.15 6.83
N SER A 45 2.40 -20.55 7.53
CA SER A 45 2.91 -21.02 8.83
C SER A 45 3.56 -19.88 9.60
N GLU A 46 3.86 -20.13 10.89
CA GLU A 46 4.58 -19.18 11.75
C GLU A 46 5.97 -18.82 11.21
N SER A 47 6.74 -19.81 10.70
CA SER A 47 8.07 -19.55 10.14
C SER A 47 8.01 -18.63 8.91
N GLN A 48 6.98 -18.79 8.06
CA GLN A 48 6.74 -17.89 6.95
C GLN A 48 6.28 -16.51 7.41
N ALA A 49 5.41 -16.44 8.43
CA ALA A 49 4.98 -15.18 9.04
C ALA A 49 6.19 -14.39 9.55
N ASP A 50 7.13 -15.04 10.24
CA ASP A 50 8.37 -14.40 10.71
C ASP A 50 9.24 -13.90 9.55
N GLY A 51 9.52 -14.78 8.59
CA GLY A 51 10.36 -14.44 7.43
C GLY A 51 9.78 -13.31 6.58
N LEU A 52 8.47 -13.24 6.40
CA LEU A 52 7.80 -12.17 5.65
C LEU A 52 7.64 -10.90 6.48
N THR A 53 7.48 -11.02 7.80
CA THR A 53 7.52 -9.86 8.71
C THR A 53 8.85 -9.14 8.65
N ALA A 54 9.96 -9.87 8.70
CA ALA A 54 11.29 -9.29 8.65
C ALA A 54 11.61 -8.66 7.28
N ARG A 55 11.20 -9.32 6.18
CA ARG A 55 11.59 -8.93 4.82
C ARG A 55 10.65 -7.91 4.17
N ILE A 56 9.37 -7.97 4.48
CA ILE A 56 8.33 -7.20 3.75
C ILE A 56 7.57 -6.28 4.70
N PHE A 57 6.92 -6.82 5.75
CA PHE A 57 5.98 -6.02 6.52
C PHE A 57 6.65 -4.94 7.38
N LYS A 58 7.78 -5.25 8.03
CA LYS A 58 8.53 -4.23 8.80
C LYS A 58 9.13 -3.14 7.88
N PRO A 59 9.89 -3.47 6.81
CA PRO A 59 10.49 -2.44 5.95
C PRO A 59 9.46 -1.64 5.15
N MET A 60 8.24 -2.13 5.00
CA MET A 60 7.17 -1.45 4.27
C MET A 60 6.77 -0.11 4.89
N GLY A 61 6.83 0.05 6.22
CA GLY A 61 6.56 1.35 6.86
C GLY A 61 7.49 2.44 6.31
N ASP A 62 8.79 2.17 6.31
CA ASP A 62 9.80 3.09 5.78
C ASP A 62 9.66 3.30 4.28
N ARG A 63 9.19 2.29 3.53
CA ARG A 63 8.90 2.43 2.10
C ARG A 63 7.79 3.45 1.87
N TYR A 64 6.66 3.32 2.56
CA TYR A 64 5.56 4.28 2.44
C TYR A 64 6.01 5.69 2.84
N ASP A 65 6.72 5.84 3.94
CA ASP A 65 7.19 7.16 4.40
C ASP A 65 8.11 7.83 3.36
N ARG A 66 8.92 7.06 2.62
CA ARG A 66 9.71 7.57 1.49
C ARG A 66 8.83 8.00 0.31
N ILE A 67 7.79 7.22 -0.02
CA ILE A 67 6.87 7.55 -1.12
C ILE A 67 6.07 8.81 -0.75
N ASP A 68 5.56 8.91 0.47
CA ASP A 68 4.83 10.09 0.98
C ASP A 68 5.72 11.36 0.92
N LYS A 69 7.02 11.21 1.24
CA LYS A 69 8.00 12.29 1.10
C LYS A 69 8.20 12.72 -0.37
N LYS A 70 8.28 11.76 -1.31
CA LYS A 70 8.37 12.06 -2.75
C LYS A 70 7.14 12.81 -3.23
N LEU A 71 5.94 12.36 -2.84
CA LEU A 71 4.68 13.04 -3.16
C LEU A 71 4.69 14.48 -2.63
N SER A 72 5.13 14.68 -1.39
CA SER A 72 5.23 16.00 -0.78
C SER A 72 6.19 16.93 -1.53
N ILE A 73 7.37 16.43 -1.91
CA ILE A 73 8.36 17.18 -2.70
C ILE A 73 7.78 17.54 -4.07
N LEU A 74 7.11 16.58 -4.72
CA LEU A 74 6.49 16.77 -6.02
C LEU A 74 5.43 17.89 -5.97
N VAL A 75 4.56 17.87 -4.96
CA VAL A 75 3.53 18.91 -4.75
C VAL A 75 4.14 20.29 -4.51
N ILE A 76 5.24 20.37 -3.76
CA ILE A 76 5.93 21.65 -3.48
C ILE A 76 6.62 22.21 -4.74
N ASN A 77 7.14 21.33 -5.60
CA ASN A 77 7.91 21.71 -6.79
C ASN A 77 7.06 21.93 -8.05
N ARG A 78 5.74 21.86 -7.95
CA ARG A 78 4.80 22.05 -9.06
C ARG A 78 3.85 23.18 -8.76
N THR A 79 3.44 23.91 -9.79
CA THR A 79 2.29 24.81 -9.66
C THR A 79 1.03 23.97 -9.42
N LYS A 80 0.03 24.58 -8.76
CA LYS A 80 -1.27 23.95 -8.54
C LYS A 80 -1.90 23.43 -9.83
N LYS A 81 -1.72 24.16 -10.94
CA LYS A 81 -2.24 23.76 -12.26
C LYS A 81 -1.52 22.53 -12.79
N GLU A 82 -0.19 22.52 -12.77
CA GLU A 82 0.60 21.38 -13.24
C GLU A 82 0.27 20.11 -12.46
N ILE A 83 0.23 20.17 -11.13
CA ILE A 83 -0.04 18.96 -10.34
C ILE A 83 -1.45 18.41 -10.54
N ILE A 84 -2.46 19.27 -10.69
CA ILE A 84 -3.85 18.84 -10.97
C ILE A 84 -3.90 18.16 -12.34
N THR A 85 -3.34 18.81 -13.36
CA THR A 85 -3.35 18.29 -14.73
C THR A 85 -2.56 16.99 -14.83
N GLU A 86 -1.33 16.93 -14.31
CA GLU A 86 -0.53 15.70 -14.27
C GLU A 86 -1.27 14.58 -13.54
N THR A 87 -1.93 14.86 -12.40
CA THR A 87 -2.68 13.86 -11.63
C THR A 87 -3.90 13.35 -12.39
N PHE A 88 -4.69 14.23 -13.02
CA PHE A 88 -5.92 13.82 -13.69
C PHE A 88 -5.67 13.15 -15.05
N GLU A 89 -4.56 13.48 -15.71
CA GLU A 89 -4.17 12.88 -16.98
C GLU A 89 -3.34 11.59 -16.81
N SER A 90 -2.74 11.37 -15.63
CA SER A 90 -1.90 10.20 -15.32
C SER A 90 -2.68 8.88 -15.37
N GLU A 91 -2.22 7.96 -16.23
CA GLU A 91 -2.69 6.59 -16.23
C GLU A 91 -2.32 5.85 -14.93
N GLY A 92 -1.17 6.18 -14.35
CA GLY A 92 -0.72 5.67 -13.06
C GLY A 92 -1.72 5.91 -11.93
N VAL A 93 -2.33 7.09 -11.88
CA VAL A 93 -3.37 7.45 -10.91
C VAL A 93 -4.62 6.61 -11.13
N HIS A 94 -5.11 6.48 -12.37
CA HIS A 94 -6.30 5.67 -12.67
C HIS A 94 -6.10 4.20 -12.28
N MET A 95 -4.96 3.62 -12.65
CA MET A 95 -4.61 2.25 -12.26
C MET A 95 -4.47 2.12 -10.75
N TYR A 96 -3.84 3.09 -10.07
CA TYR A 96 -3.70 3.07 -8.62
C TYR A 96 -5.06 3.05 -7.92
N LEU A 97 -6.02 3.87 -8.34
CA LEU A 97 -7.35 3.90 -7.74
C LEU A 97 -8.11 2.59 -7.92
N THR A 98 -8.00 1.95 -9.09
CA THR A 98 -8.56 0.61 -9.32
C THR A 98 -7.88 -0.45 -8.45
N GLU A 99 -6.54 -0.47 -8.41
CA GLU A 99 -5.81 -1.43 -7.60
C GLU A 99 -6.00 -1.22 -6.11
N LEU A 100 -6.26 0.01 -5.68
CA LEU A 100 -6.60 0.31 -4.29
C LEU A 100 -7.91 -0.36 -3.89
N GLU A 101 -8.92 -0.32 -4.77
CA GLU A 101 -10.20 -1.02 -4.57
C GLU A 101 -10.00 -2.54 -4.53
N ILE A 102 -9.28 -3.10 -5.51
CA ILE A 102 -8.96 -4.53 -5.56
C ILE A 102 -8.19 -4.97 -4.30
N ASN A 103 -7.16 -4.21 -3.90
CA ASN A 103 -6.33 -4.58 -2.77
C ASN A 103 -7.03 -4.43 -1.42
N ARG A 104 -8.02 -3.52 -1.28
CA ARG A 104 -8.89 -3.48 -0.09
C ARG A 104 -9.61 -4.81 0.12
N GLU A 105 -10.17 -5.36 -0.95
CA GLU A 105 -10.89 -6.62 -0.88
C GLU A 105 -9.95 -7.80 -0.65
N ARG A 106 -8.84 -7.86 -1.40
CA ARG A 106 -7.81 -8.89 -1.20
C ARG A 106 -7.29 -8.86 0.23
N PHE A 107 -6.97 -7.69 0.76
CA PHE A 107 -6.53 -7.53 2.15
C PHE A 107 -7.57 -8.05 3.15
N ALA A 108 -8.87 -7.74 2.97
CA ALA A 108 -9.92 -8.21 3.85
C ALA A 108 -10.02 -9.75 3.87
N LEU A 109 -9.88 -10.39 2.72
CA LEU A 109 -9.90 -11.85 2.60
C LEU A 109 -8.67 -12.48 3.20
N GLU A 110 -7.48 -11.93 2.92
CA GLU A 110 -6.24 -12.43 3.48
C GLU A 110 -6.22 -12.28 5.00
N MET A 111 -6.73 -11.18 5.55
CA MET A 111 -6.93 -11.06 7.00
C MET A 111 -7.85 -12.15 7.55
N THR A 112 -8.89 -12.52 6.80
CA THR A 112 -9.80 -13.60 7.21
C THR A 112 -9.12 -14.96 7.12
N ARG A 113 -8.37 -15.23 6.05
CA ARG A 113 -7.58 -16.46 5.87
C ARG A 113 -6.50 -16.60 6.95
N LEU A 114 -5.82 -15.52 7.32
CA LEU A 114 -4.82 -15.52 8.38
C LEU A 114 -5.43 -15.80 9.76
N ARG A 115 -6.65 -15.29 10.03
CA ARG A 115 -7.40 -15.65 11.24
C ARG A 115 -7.75 -17.14 11.27
N ASP A 116 -8.19 -17.69 10.14
CA ASP A 116 -8.51 -19.11 10.05
C ASP A 116 -7.25 -19.97 10.25
N LEU A 117 -6.11 -19.59 9.63
CA LEU A 117 -4.83 -20.26 9.83
C LEU A 117 -4.37 -20.18 11.29
N HIS A 118 -4.48 -19.01 11.93
CA HIS A 118 -4.15 -18.80 13.34
C HIS A 118 -4.95 -19.75 14.24
N GLN A 119 -6.26 -19.83 14.04
CA GLN A 119 -7.12 -20.74 14.79
C GLN A 119 -6.78 -22.22 14.53
N GLN A 120 -6.53 -22.60 13.27
CA GLN A 120 -6.16 -23.97 12.91
C GLN A 120 -4.89 -24.45 13.63
N LEU A 121 -3.88 -23.57 13.76
CA LEU A 121 -2.64 -23.91 14.45
C LEU A 121 -2.84 -24.04 15.97
N ILE A 122 -3.69 -23.21 16.57
CA ILE A 122 -4.07 -23.34 17.98
C ILE A 122 -4.82 -24.64 18.22
N ASP A 123 -5.82 -24.95 17.39
CA ASP A 123 -6.64 -26.17 17.52
C ASP A 123 -5.79 -27.44 17.36
N ALA A 124 -4.80 -27.41 16.46
CA ALA A 124 -3.85 -28.50 16.28
C ALA A 124 -3.01 -28.75 17.54
N GLU A 125 -2.49 -27.70 18.17
CA GLU A 125 -1.70 -27.81 19.40
C GLU A 125 -2.57 -28.30 20.58
N VAL A 126 -3.78 -27.74 20.73
CA VAL A 126 -4.76 -28.20 21.73
C VAL A 126 -5.04 -29.69 21.57
N LYS A 127 -5.20 -30.18 20.33
CA LYS A 127 -5.45 -31.60 20.05
C LYS A 127 -4.26 -32.46 20.45
N GLU A 128 -3.04 -32.03 20.15
CA GLU A 128 -1.82 -32.77 20.52
C GLU A 128 -1.60 -32.80 22.05
N LEU A 129 -1.90 -31.71 22.77
CA LEU A 129 -1.84 -31.70 24.23
C LEU A 129 -2.88 -32.63 24.88
N LYS A 130 -4.11 -32.68 24.35
CA LYS A 130 -5.11 -33.67 24.79
C LYS A 130 -4.62 -35.11 24.57
N ARG A 131 -3.96 -35.39 23.45
CA ARG A 131 -3.38 -36.71 23.17
C ARG A 131 -2.26 -37.08 24.15
N LYS A 132 -1.54 -36.09 24.67
CA LYS A 132 -0.53 -36.26 25.72
C LYS A 132 -1.13 -36.41 27.14
N GLY A 133 -2.45 -36.38 27.28
CA GLY A 133 -3.17 -36.61 28.53
C GLY A 133 -3.57 -35.35 29.29
N GLU A 134 -3.42 -34.16 28.71
CA GLU A 134 -3.87 -32.93 29.34
C GLU A 134 -5.39 -32.78 29.20
N ALA A 135 -6.11 -32.74 30.33
CA ALA A 135 -7.57 -32.73 30.33
C ALA A 135 -8.17 -31.42 29.79
N ASN A 136 -7.51 -30.28 30.07
CA ASN A 136 -7.95 -28.93 29.69
C ASN A 136 -6.76 -28.07 29.24
N PRO A 137 -6.14 -28.38 28.08
CA PRO A 137 -4.97 -27.65 27.63
C PRO A 137 -5.30 -26.19 27.34
N GLN A 138 -4.44 -25.31 27.84
CA GLN A 138 -4.46 -23.89 27.53
C GLN A 138 -3.26 -23.56 26.65
N VAL A 139 -3.54 -23.05 25.46
CA VAL A 139 -2.51 -22.61 24.52
C VAL A 139 -2.44 -21.09 24.54
N ASP A 140 -1.24 -20.57 24.75
CA ASP A 140 -0.93 -19.14 24.63
C ASP A 140 -0.44 -18.86 23.19
N PRO A 141 -1.23 -18.17 22.35
CA PRO A 141 -0.86 -17.90 20.96
C PRO A 141 0.44 -17.11 20.83
N GLN A 142 0.78 -16.25 21.80
CA GLN A 142 2.02 -15.46 21.76
C GLN A 142 3.26 -16.31 21.99
N LYS A 143 3.12 -17.52 22.56
CA LYS A 143 4.23 -18.47 22.71
C LYS A 143 4.31 -19.45 21.55
N LEU A 144 3.15 -19.86 21.01
CA LEU A 144 3.07 -20.85 19.93
C LEU A 144 3.36 -20.24 18.56
N ILE A 145 2.72 -19.12 18.25
CA ILE A 145 2.71 -18.48 16.93
C ILE A 145 2.83 -16.95 17.03
N PRO A 146 3.90 -16.41 17.68
CA PRO A 146 3.99 -14.98 17.99
C PRO A 146 3.86 -14.06 16.77
N LYS A 147 4.41 -14.41 15.61
CA LYS A 147 4.38 -13.55 14.42
C LYS A 147 3.06 -13.60 13.71
N LEU A 148 2.46 -14.78 13.59
CA LEU A 148 1.11 -14.87 13.05
C LEU A 148 0.10 -14.20 14.00
N ASP A 149 0.27 -14.35 15.32
CA ASP A 149 -0.54 -13.64 16.32
C ASP A 149 -0.38 -12.12 16.20
N ASP A 150 0.85 -11.62 16.04
CA ASP A 150 1.11 -10.21 15.82
C ASP A 150 0.41 -9.71 14.53
N LEU A 151 0.49 -10.43 13.41
CA LEU A 151 -0.17 -10.04 12.16
C LEU A 151 -1.70 -9.99 12.28
N VAL A 152 -2.30 -10.92 13.02
CA VAL A 152 -3.75 -11.04 13.15
C VAL A 152 -4.33 -10.09 14.20
N ASN A 153 -3.68 -9.98 15.35
CA ASN A 153 -4.20 -9.34 16.56
C ASN A 153 -3.47 -8.03 16.92
N LYS A 154 -2.16 -7.95 16.72
CA LYS A 154 -1.36 -6.74 17.03
C LYS A 154 -1.13 -5.94 15.76
N ALA A 155 -2.18 -5.23 15.36
CA ALA A 155 -2.34 -4.50 14.11
C ALA A 155 -1.21 -3.53 13.70
N ASP A 156 -0.17 -3.31 14.51
CA ASP A 156 0.95 -2.41 14.23
C ASP A 156 1.75 -2.82 12.98
N THR A 157 2.03 -4.12 12.80
CA THR A 157 2.83 -4.62 11.67
C THR A 157 2.18 -4.35 10.32
N LEU A 158 0.85 -4.45 10.24
CA LEU A 158 0.08 -4.19 9.02
C LEU A 158 -0.57 -2.79 9.01
N LYS A 159 -0.34 -1.97 10.04
CA LYS A 159 -1.03 -0.69 10.22
C LYS A 159 -0.84 0.23 9.01
N LYS A 160 0.41 0.37 8.55
CA LYS A 160 0.73 1.24 7.40
C LYS A 160 0.04 0.77 6.12
N LEU A 161 0.01 -0.54 5.84
CA LEU A 161 -0.75 -1.09 4.72
C LEU A 161 -2.24 -0.79 4.88
N LYS A 162 -2.82 -1.04 6.06
CA LYS A 162 -4.23 -0.78 6.33
C LYS A 162 -4.58 0.70 6.13
N ASP A 163 -3.72 1.60 6.60
CA ASP A 163 -3.90 3.05 6.45
C ASP A 163 -3.82 3.45 4.97
N GLN A 164 -2.87 2.88 4.21
CA GLN A 164 -2.68 3.12 2.78
C GLN A 164 -3.79 2.48 1.92
N LEU A 165 -4.38 1.38 2.34
CA LEU A 165 -5.59 0.82 1.74
C LEU A 165 -6.85 1.55 2.22
N GLY A 166 -6.77 2.46 3.19
CA GLY A 166 -7.90 3.22 3.69
C GLY A 166 -8.41 4.29 2.72
N THR A 167 -9.42 5.05 3.13
CA THR A 167 -10.00 6.17 2.37
C THR A 167 -9.28 7.50 2.62
N ASN A 168 -8.31 7.54 3.54
CA ASN A 168 -7.63 8.75 3.99
C ASN A 168 -6.12 8.73 3.69
N THR A 169 -5.75 8.23 2.52
CA THR A 169 -4.36 8.28 2.03
C THR A 169 -3.96 9.70 1.68
N ASP A 170 -2.67 10.01 1.70
CA ASP A 170 -2.18 11.34 1.35
C ASP A 170 -2.50 11.72 -0.10
N LEU A 171 -2.61 10.73 -1.00
CA LEU A 171 -3.16 10.95 -2.33
C LEU A 171 -4.63 11.37 -2.30
N MET A 172 -5.49 10.60 -1.62
CA MET A 172 -6.91 10.92 -1.60
C MET A 172 -7.14 12.29 -0.95
N LYS A 173 -6.37 12.63 0.09
CA LYS A 173 -6.36 13.98 0.66
C LYS A 173 -5.95 15.03 -0.38
N LEU A 174 -4.86 14.81 -1.11
CA LEU A 174 -4.39 15.72 -2.16
C LEU A 174 -5.47 15.97 -3.23
N MET A 175 -6.05 14.89 -3.78
CA MET A 175 -7.11 15.00 -4.80
C MET A 175 -8.36 15.69 -4.27
N ASN A 176 -8.74 15.43 -3.02
CA ASN A 176 -9.88 16.10 -2.36
C ASN A 176 -9.61 17.61 -2.16
N GLN A 177 -8.36 18.03 -2.07
CA GLN A 177 -8.00 19.45 -1.94
C GLN A 177 -8.03 20.22 -3.26
N PHE A 178 -7.94 19.55 -4.41
CA PHE A 178 -7.87 20.22 -5.70
C PHE A 178 -9.08 21.13 -5.97
N GLY A 179 -10.28 20.73 -5.55
CA GLY A 179 -11.48 21.55 -5.69
C GLY A 179 -11.43 22.88 -4.91
N MET A 180 -10.61 22.96 -3.86
CA MET A 180 -10.41 24.18 -3.09
C MET A 180 -9.38 25.13 -3.72
N TRP A 181 -8.59 24.66 -4.68
CA TRP A 181 -7.46 25.40 -5.22
C TRP A 181 -7.84 26.41 -6.31
N LYS A 182 -9.13 26.55 -6.64
CA LYS A 182 -9.72 27.57 -7.54
C LYS A 182 -8.89 27.76 -8.81
N MET A 183 -8.78 26.70 -9.61
CA MET A 183 -8.09 26.68 -10.90
C MET A 183 -9.09 26.84 -12.05
N ASP A 184 -8.75 27.66 -13.04
CA ASP A 184 -9.51 27.75 -14.29
C ASP A 184 -9.49 26.41 -15.05
N GLY A 185 -10.63 26.01 -15.60
CA GLY A 185 -10.75 24.74 -16.32
C GLY A 185 -10.83 23.49 -15.42
N PHE A 186 -10.92 23.65 -14.09
CA PHE A 186 -10.95 22.52 -13.16
C PHE A 186 -12.14 21.60 -13.39
N ALA A 187 -13.33 22.15 -13.65
CA ALA A 187 -14.54 21.36 -13.87
C ALA A 187 -14.41 20.46 -15.11
N GLU A 188 -13.83 21.00 -16.18
CA GLU A 188 -13.57 20.28 -17.43
C GLU A 188 -12.57 19.15 -17.21
N GLN A 189 -11.50 19.40 -16.44
CA GLN A 189 -10.53 18.34 -16.11
C GLN A 189 -11.14 17.26 -15.22
N VAL A 190 -12.04 17.60 -14.27
CA VAL A 190 -12.78 16.61 -13.47
C VAL A 190 -13.69 15.76 -14.36
N ILE A 191 -14.40 16.36 -15.32
CA ILE A 191 -15.27 15.62 -16.25
C ILE A 191 -14.42 14.67 -17.10
N ALA A 192 -13.30 15.15 -17.66
CA ALA A 192 -12.38 14.33 -18.44
C ALA A 192 -11.78 13.18 -17.60
N PHE A 193 -11.41 13.46 -16.35
CA PHE A 193 -10.92 12.48 -15.40
C PHE A 193 -11.96 11.39 -15.15
N LYS A 194 -13.22 11.75 -14.84
CA LYS A 194 -14.30 10.79 -14.58
C LYS A 194 -14.58 9.91 -15.80
N LYS A 195 -14.68 10.52 -16.99
CA LYS A 195 -14.87 9.78 -18.24
C LYS A 195 -13.72 8.80 -18.50
N ARG A 196 -12.48 9.19 -18.18
CA ARG A 196 -11.32 8.29 -18.29
C ARG A 196 -11.40 7.18 -17.24
N ARG A 197 -11.75 7.51 -15.99
CA ARG A 197 -11.86 6.58 -14.85
C ARG A 197 -12.79 5.40 -15.17
N GLU A 198 -13.91 5.63 -15.86
CA GLU A 198 -14.85 4.58 -16.32
C GLU A 198 -14.16 3.46 -17.12
N MET A 199 -13.09 3.77 -17.85
CA MET A 199 -12.34 2.77 -18.62
C MET A 199 -11.47 1.85 -17.74
N TYR A 200 -11.11 2.32 -16.55
CA TYR A 200 -10.25 1.61 -15.59
C TYR A 200 -11.05 0.95 -14.46
N GLU A 201 -12.33 1.29 -14.30
CA GLU A 201 -13.16 0.69 -13.26
C GLU A 201 -13.32 -0.82 -13.46
N PRO A 202 -13.34 -1.61 -12.36
CA PRO A 202 -13.67 -3.02 -12.46
C PRO A 202 -15.04 -3.20 -13.13
N LYS A 203 -15.07 -3.90 -14.27
CA LYS A 203 -16.32 -4.10 -15.06
C LYS A 203 -17.35 -5.00 -14.38
N LYS A 204 -16.95 -5.68 -13.32
CA LYS A 204 -17.81 -6.50 -12.47
C LYS A 204 -17.46 -6.17 -11.01
N PRO A 205 -18.44 -6.20 -10.10
CA PRO A 205 -18.15 -6.18 -8.68
C PRO A 205 -17.12 -7.29 -8.42
N ILE A 206 -16.04 -6.92 -7.74
CA ILE A 206 -15.04 -7.89 -7.36
C ILE A 206 -15.70 -8.66 -6.21
N VAL A 207 -16.11 -9.89 -6.51
CA VAL A 207 -16.68 -10.82 -5.53
C VAL A 207 -15.69 -11.95 -5.47
N LEU A 208 -14.77 -11.86 -4.52
CA LEU A 208 -13.82 -12.91 -4.27
C LEU A 208 -14.51 -13.98 -3.41
N VAL A 209 -14.99 -15.02 -4.09
CA VAL A 209 -15.61 -16.20 -3.49
C VAL A 209 -14.50 -17.11 -2.97
N ARG A 210 -14.59 -17.59 -1.73
CA ARG A 210 -13.70 -18.67 -1.27
C ARG A 210 -13.96 -19.91 -2.13
N PRO A 211 -12.92 -20.57 -2.68
CA PRO A 211 -13.09 -21.89 -3.28
C PRO A 211 -13.54 -22.92 -2.25
#